data_AF-A0A3N6ZRJ1-F1
#
_entry.id   AF-A0A3N6ZRJ1-F1
#
_cell.length_a   1.000
_cell.length_b   1.000
_cell.length_c   1.000
_cell.angle_alpha   90.00
_cell.angle_beta   90.00
_cell.angle_gamma   90.00
#
_symmetry.space_group_name_H-M   'P 1'
#
loop_
_entity.id
_entity.type
_entity.pdbx_description
1 polymer ?
#
loop_
_entity_poly.entity_id
_entity_poly.type
_entity_poly.pdbx_seq_one_letter_code
_entity_poly.pdbx_strand_id
1 'polypeptide(L)'
;MTGFTLKAQIPFGKVDSIAKAISQFQLRSNNLVYNDGKNNYELNFPENNFAIVSGTGQAIKIINKKLKGTKFRYETEPIDLSKVAEVYQVKYPGRAGVLRMTFPEGVKTKCYTNETYTSTIREYYVEFFFDREDNTALNTLLTQLERLFSLLKLGKKIAADQYAQQENIASEKTDIQEVKSTGIVTVDELISKCIDAQGGAELLRSIKTMKGEGLMQAQGMTIPAKLSFLQNSGMRMDLEIQGRSNITVTSITGCWTLFPVRGQRRPVNADAIVAREGLEELDLTGDLFEYNTKGNKVELLGKEMLDGKDNYSLKITRKSGTIVLLLIDAHTFLASRRTIHKTIEGKFTKQIETYGDYKKTAEGFVYASSFYYSPSGMTLSYTTFGINEPVDPAIFLKP
;
A
#
# COMPACT_ATOMS: atom_id res chain seq x y z
N MET A 1 -13.32 -45.42 31.29
CA MET A 1 -13.77 -44.08 31.74
C MET A 1 -12.52 -43.23 31.86
N THR A 2 -12.29 -42.12 31.17
CA THR A 2 -13.19 -41.15 30.57
C THR A 2 -12.33 -40.24 29.68
N GLY A 3 -12.29 -40.49 28.37
CA GLY A 3 -11.76 -39.54 27.39
C GLY A 3 -12.90 -38.64 26.95
N PHE A 4 -13.33 -37.72 27.82
CA PHE A 4 -14.43 -36.81 27.53
C PHE A 4 -14.07 -35.89 26.36
N THR A 5 -14.85 -36.04 25.31
CA THR A 5 -14.93 -35.29 24.08
C THR A 5 -14.97 -33.78 24.34
N LEU A 6 -13.99 -33.04 23.84
CA LEU A 6 -14.07 -31.59 23.70
C LEU A 6 -13.79 -31.15 22.25
N LYS A 7 -14.28 -31.92 21.26
CA LYS A 7 -14.79 -31.31 20.02
C LYS A 7 -16.03 -30.51 20.44
N ALA A 8 -15.82 -29.32 21.00
CA ALA A 8 -16.90 -28.40 21.30
C ALA A 8 -17.77 -28.29 20.03
N GLN A 9 -19.08 -28.53 20.20
CA GLN A 9 -20.08 -28.47 19.14
C GLN A 9 -19.88 -27.20 18.31
N ILE A 10 -19.17 -27.31 17.18
CA ILE A 10 -19.25 -26.31 16.13
C ILE A 10 -20.74 -26.27 15.78
N PRO A 11 -21.43 -25.13 15.94
CA PRO A 11 -22.87 -25.06 15.69
C PRO A 11 -23.09 -25.11 14.19
N PHE A 12 -23.00 -26.31 13.61
CA PHE A 12 -22.86 -26.52 12.17
C PHE A 12 -23.97 -25.83 11.38
N GLY A 13 -25.22 -25.88 11.85
CA GLY A 13 -26.33 -25.16 11.22
C GLY A 13 -26.14 -23.62 11.18
N LYS A 14 -25.54 -23.02 12.22
CA LYS A 14 -25.23 -21.58 12.24
C LYS A 14 -24.03 -21.25 11.36
N VAL A 15 -23.00 -22.10 11.37
CA VAL A 15 -21.78 -21.94 10.55
C VAL A 15 -22.10 -22.08 9.07
N ASP A 16 -22.87 -23.11 8.68
CA ASP A 16 -23.36 -23.32 7.32
C ASP A 16 -24.25 -22.15 6.85
N SER A 17 -25.14 -21.65 7.72
CA SER A 17 -25.97 -20.47 7.42
C SER A 17 -25.13 -19.21 7.14
N ILE A 18 -24.07 -18.95 7.90
CA ILE A 18 -23.17 -17.81 7.65
C ILE A 18 -22.37 -18.03 6.36
N ALA A 19 -21.85 -19.24 6.11
CA ALA A 19 -21.13 -19.54 4.89
C ALA A 19 -22.01 -19.35 3.64
N LYS A 20 -23.28 -19.77 3.71
CA LYS A 20 -24.29 -19.50 2.68
C LYS A 20 -24.54 -18.01 2.51
N ALA A 21 -24.66 -17.24 3.60
CA ALA A 21 -24.83 -15.79 3.53
C ALA A 21 -23.63 -15.11 2.86
N ILE A 22 -22.40 -15.51 3.18
CA ILE A 22 -21.17 -15.03 2.53
C ILE A 22 -21.16 -15.40 1.03
N SER A 23 -21.58 -16.61 0.68
CA SER A 23 -21.69 -17.03 -0.73
C SER A 23 -22.69 -16.17 -1.49
N GLN A 24 -23.91 -16.01 -0.96
CA GLN A 24 -24.97 -15.19 -1.55
C GLN A 24 -24.56 -13.73 -1.67
N PHE A 25 -23.87 -13.20 -0.67
CA PHE A 25 -23.35 -11.84 -0.71
C PHE A 25 -22.35 -11.64 -1.87
N GLN A 26 -21.45 -12.60 -2.09
CA GLN A 26 -20.48 -12.54 -3.20
C GLN A 26 -21.14 -12.59 -4.59
N LEU A 27 -22.34 -13.16 -4.74
CA LEU A 27 -23.07 -13.14 -6.01
C LEU A 27 -23.38 -11.70 -6.48
N ARG A 28 -23.46 -10.72 -5.56
CA ARG A 28 -23.61 -9.30 -5.90
C ARG A 28 -22.42 -8.74 -6.68
N SER A 29 -21.28 -9.43 -6.64
CA SER A 29 -20.08 -9.09 -7.39
C SER A 29 -20.00 -9.79 -8.75
N ASN A 30 -21.03 -10.54 -9.16
CA ASN A 30 -21.08 -11.15 -10.50
C ASN A 30 -20.99 -10.06 -11.58
N ASN A 31 -20.23 -10.36 -12.64
CA ASN A 31 -19.94 -9.49 -13.77
C ASN A 31 -19.17 -8.20 -13.44
N LEU A 32 -18.79 -7.99 -12.17
CA LEU A 32 -17.89 -6.90 -11.82
C LEU A 32 -16.50 -7.18 -12.37
N VAL A 33 -15.83 -6.12 -12.81
CA VAL A 33 -14.44 -6.18 -13.25
C VAL A 33 -13.52 -6.08 -12.03
N TYR A 34 -12.83 -7.17 -11.74
CA TYR A 34 -11.74 -7.25 -10.78
C TYR A 34 -10.40 -7.00 -11.46
N ASN A 35 -9.66 -6.02 -10.97
CA ASN A 35 -8.28 -5.78 -11.36
C ASN A 35 -7.34 -6.38 -10.31
N ASP A 36 -6.43 -7.27 -10.71
CA ASP A 36 -5.43 -7.87 -9.80
C ASP A 36 -4.08 -7.12 -9.77
N GLY A 37 -4.05 -5.92 -10.35
CA GLY A 37 -2.83 -5.13 -10.62
C GLY A 37 -2.19 -5.39 -11.98
N LYS A 38 -2.63 -6.42 -12.73
CA LYS A 38 -2.10 -6.76 -14.06
C LYS A 38 -3.19 -6.89 -15.12
N ASN A 39 -4.26 -7.59 -14.78
CA ASN A 39 -5.32 -7.98 -15.70
C ASN A 39 -6.69 -7.58 -15.12
N ASN A 40 -7.64 -7.36 -16.03
CA ASN A 40 -9.04 -7.11 -15.70
C ASN A 40 -9.83 -8.41 -15.92
N TYR A 41 -10.34 -9.00 -14.85
CA TYR A 41 -11.17 -10.19 -14.89
C TYR A 41 -12.62 -9.85 -14.63
N GLU A 42 -13.51 -10.36 -15.46
CA GLU A 42 -14.94 -10.39 -15.15
C GLU A 42 -15.18 -11.52 -14.12
N LEU A 43 -15.76 -11.17 -12.98
CA LEU A 43 -16.01 -12.10 -11.88
C LEU A 43 -17.29 -12.91 -12.11
N ASN A 44 -17.28 -14.18 -11.71
CA ASN A 44 -18.47 -15.00 -11.62
C ASN A 44 -18.33 -15.99 -10.44
N PHE A 45 -19.39 -16.17 -9.68
CA PHE A 45 -19.41 -17.03 -8.50
C PHE A 45 -20.50 -18.11 -8.62
N PRO A 46 -20.17 -19.38 -8.34
CA PRO A 46 -21.19 -20.40 -8.08
C PRO A 46 -22.06 -20.01 -6.87
N GLU A 47 -23.28 -20.55 -6.77
CA GLU A 47 -24.15 -20.31 -5.61
C GLU A 47 -23.51 -20.73 -4.28
N ASN A 48 -22.72 -21.81 -4.30
CA ASN A 48 -21.96 -22.33 -3.15
C ASN A 48 -20.47 -21.99 -3.27
N ASN A 49 -20.15 -20.74 -3.58
CA ASN A 49 -18.76 -20.31 -3.79
C ASN A 49 -17.92 -20.25 -2.51
N PHE A 50 -18.54 -20.35 -1.33
CA PHE A 50 -17.90 -20.52 -0.03
C PHE A 50 -18.77 -21.41 0.86
N ALA A 51 -18.25 -22.57 1.28
CA ALA A 51 -19.00 -23.54 2.07
C ALA A 51 -18.15 -24.16 3.15
N ILE A 52 -18.80 -24.67 4.20
CA ILE A 52 -18.16 -25.41 5.29
C ILE A 52 -18.58 -26.87 5.16
N VAL A 53 -17.60 -27.76 4.98
CA VAL A 53 -17.82 -29.18 4.76
C VAL A 53 -18.29 -29.83 6.05
N SER A 54 -19.44 -30.51 5.97
CA SER A 54 -20.00 -31.24 7.12
C SER A 54 -19.08 -32.37 7.57
N GLY A 55 -18.96 -32.58 8.87
CA GLY A 55 -18.11 -33.61 9.47
C GLY A 55 -16.63 -33.21 9.65
N THR A 56 -16.06 -32.42 8.74
CA THR A 56 -14.67 -31.93 8.87
C THR A 56 -14.59 -30.51 9.45
N GLY A 57 -15.59 -29.67 9.18
CA GLY A 57 -15.56 -28.24 9.55
C GLY A 57 -14.59 -27.40 8.70
N GLN A 58 -14.00 -27.99 7.67
CA GLN A 58 -13.11 -27.29 6.74
C GLN A 58 -13.90 -26.47 5.74
N ALA A 59 -13.35 -25.33 5.30
CA ALA A 59 -13.99 -24.51 4.28
C ALA A 59 -13.56 -24.94 2.87
N ILE A 60 -14.36 -24.56 1.88
CA ILE A 60 -13.99 -24.57 0.46
C ILE A 60 -14.34 -23.21 -0.14
N LYS A 61 -13.52 -22.71 -1.06
CA LYS A 61 -13.76 -21.48 -1.82
C LYS A 61 -13.64 -21.76 -3.31
N ILE A 62 -14.58 -21.21 -4.07
CA ILE A 62 -14.61 -21.28 -5.53
C ILE A 62 -14.75 -19.87 -6.08
N ILE A 63 -13.98 -19.53 -7.11
CA ILE A 63 -14.09 -18.25 -7.82
C ILE A 63 -13.90 -18.53 -9.31
N ASN A 64 -14.80 -18.03 -10.15
CA ASN A 64 -14.60 -18.00 -11.59
C ASN A 64 -14.17 -16.59 -12.01
N LYS A 65 -13.20 -16.52 -12.91
CA LYS A 65 -12.65 -15.28 -13.48
C LYS A 65 -12.63 -15.43 -15.00
N LYS A 66 -12.94 -14.40 -15.75
CA LYS A 66 -12.84 -14.42 -17.22
C LYS A 66 -11.95 -13.29 -17.70
N LEU A 67 -10.95 -13.62 -18.51
CA LEU A 67 -10.01 -12.67 -19.11
C LEU A 67 -10.03 -12.85 -20.62
N LYS A 68 -10.41 -11.80 -21.36
CA LYS A 68 -10.39 -11.79 -22.84
C LYS A 68 -11.00 -13.04 -23.49
N GLY A 69 -12.12 -13.54 -22.93
CA GLY A 69 -12.82 -14.73 -23.43
C GLY A 69 -12.38 -16.06 -22.81
N THR A 70 -11.18 -16.14 -22.22
CA THR A 70 -10.72 -17.33 -21.48
C THR A 70 -11.37 -17.38 -20.10
N LYS A 71 -11.97 -18.53 -19.76
CA LYS A 71 -12.58 -18.77 -18.45
C LYS A 71 -11.59 -19.48 -17.54
N PHE A 72 -11.46 -18.98 -16.31
CA PHE A 72 -10.66 -19.58 -15.25
C PHE A 72 -11.57 -19.93 -14.08
N ARG A 73 -11.34 -21.10 -13.47
CA ARG A 73 -11.94 -21.48 -12.20
C ARG A 73 -10.85 -21.84 -11.21
N TYR A 74 -10.95 -21.26 -10.02
CA TYR A 74 -10.07 -21.51 -8.90
C TYR A 74 -10.90 -22.15 -7.79
N GLU A 75 -10.53 -23.37 -7.41
CA GLU A 75 -11.23 -24.16 -6.41
C GLU A 75 -10.24 -24.65 -5.37
N THR A 76 -10.38 -24.19 -4.12
CA THR A 76 -9.49 -24.60 -3.05
C THR A 76 -9.74 -26.07 -2.70
N GLU A 77 -8.67 -26.80 -2.38
CA GLU A 77 -8.81 -27.99 -1.54
C GLU A 77 -9.36 -27.58 -0.16
N PRO A 78 -9.91 -28.50 0.65
CA PRO A 78 -10.45 -28.17 1.96
C PRO A 78 -9.46 -27.39 2.83
N ILE A 79 -9.86 -26.19 3.28
CA ILE A 79 -9.03 -25.28 4.07
C ILE A 79 -9.40 -25.36 5.56
N ASP A 80 -8.38 -25.41 6.41
CA ASP A 80 -8.54 -25.31 7.86
C ASP A 80 -8.57 -23.85 8.29
N LEU A 81 -9.76 -23.34 8.63
CA LEU A 81 -9.92 -21.95 9.06
C LEU A 81 -9.19 -21.62 10.37
N SER A 82 -8.78 -22.61 11.17
CA SER A 82 -7.94 -22.34 12.35
C SER A 82 -6.56 -21.77 11.99
N LYS A 83 -6.13 -21.96 10.75
CA LYS A 83 -4.86 -21.49 10.20
C LYS A 83 -4.91 -20.08 9.62
N VAL A 84 -6.06 -19.41 9.69
CA VAL A 84 -6.19 -18.01 9.26
C VAL A 84 -5.30 -17.13 10.13
N ALA A 85 -4.44 -16.34 9.51
CA ALA A 85 -3.63 -15.34 10.22
C ALA A 85 -4.39 -14.02 10.36
N GLU A 86 -4.86 -13.46 9.24
CA GLU A 86 -5.57 -12.18 9.21
C GLU A 86 -6.53 -12.09 8.01
N VAL A 87 -7.45 -11.13 8.09
CA VAL A 87 -8.25 -10.65 6.95
C VAL A 87 -8.02 -9.17 6.77
N TYR A 88 -7.68 -8.76 5.55
CA TYR A 88 -7.51 -7.36 5.20
C TYR A 88 -8.04 -7.05 3.80
N GLN A 89 -8.40 -5.79 3.58
CA GLN A 89 -8.80 -5.30 2.27
C GLN A 89 -7.59 -5.07 1.36
N VAL A 90 -7.65 -5.57 0.13
CA VAL A 90 -6.68 -5.18 -0.92
C VAL A 90 -7.27 -4.06 -1.77
N LYS A 91 -6.49 -3.00 -1.98
CA LYS A 91 -6.92 -1.79 -2.65
C LYS A 91 -6.45 -1.76 -4.11
N TYR A 92 -7.06 -2.60 -4.95
CA TYR A 92 -6.95 -2.49 -6.40
C TYR A 92 -8.02 -1.54 -6.97
N PRO A 93 -7.83 -0.89 -8.12
CA PRO A 93 -8.86 -0.01 -8.70
C PRO A 93 -10.06 -0.79 -9.26
N GLY A 94 -11.17 -0.08 -9.50
CA GLY A 94 -12.38 -0.64 -10.08
C GLY A 94 -13.51 -0.85 -9.08
N ARG A 95 -14.65 -1.29 -9.58
CA ARG A 95 -15.88 -1.46 -8.78
C ARG A 95 -15.82 -2.67 -7.85
N ALA A 96 -15.12 -3.74 -8.24
CA ALA A 96 -14.94 -4.91 -7.38
C ALA A 96 -13.95 -4.58 -6.24
N GLY A 97 -14.45 -4.59 -5.01
CA GLY A 97 -13.65 -4.68 -3.80
C GLY A 97 -13.24 -6.11 -3.51
N VAL A 98 -12.11 -6.29 -2.83
CA VAL A 98 -11.60 -7.60 -2.44
C VAL A 98 -11.03 -7.57 -1.01
N LEU A 99 -11.38 -8.58 -0.23
CA LEU A 99 -10.74 -8.94 1.02
C LEU A 99 -9.86 -10.17 0.78
N ARG A 100 -8.67 -10.20 1.35
CA ARG A 100 -7.82 -11.39 1.41
C ARG A 100 -7.81 -11.93 2.84
N MET A 101 -8.12 -13.21 2.97
CA MET A 101 -7.94 -13.98 4.19
C MET A 101 -6.67 -14.82 4.04
N THR A 102 -5.66 -14.59 4.87
CA THR A 102 -4.32 -15.16 4.70
C THR A 102 -4.11 -16.47 5.43
N PHE A 103 -3.30 -17.33 4.82
CA PHE A 103 -2.89 -18.63 5.34
C PHE A 103 -1.36 -18.74 5.20
N PRO A 104 -0.58 -18.54 6.27
CA PRO A 104 0.90 -18.58 6.20
C PRO A 104 1.46 -19.90 5.67
N GLU A 105 0.79 -21.02 5.95
CA GLU A 105 1.17 -22.35 5.48
C GLU A 105 0.77 -22.60 4.00
N GLY A 106 -0.05 -21.70 3.43
CA GLY A 106 -0.59 -21.78 2.08
C GLY A 106 -1.75 -22.77 1.93
N VAL A 107 -2.62 -22.48 0.98
CA VAL A 107 -3.79 -23.24 0.55
C VAL A 107 -3.50 -23.81 -0.84
N LYS A 108 -3.80 -25.09 -1.04
CA LYS A 108 -3.76 -25.69 -2.37
C LYS A 108 -5.03 -25.33 -3.12
N THR A 109 -4.87 -24.81 -4.34
CA THR A 109 -5.97 -24.38 -5.21
C THR A 109 -5.84 -25.07 -6.55
N LYS A 110 -6.88 -25.79 -6.96
CA LYS A 110 -7.01 -26.38 -8.29
C LYS A 110 -7.42 -25.29 -9.28
N CYS A 111 -6.68 -25.19 -10.37
CA CYS A 111 -6.91 -24.24 -11.45
C CYS A 111 -7.45 -24.96 -12.68
N TYR A 112 -8.53 -24.43 -13.23
CA TYR A 112 -9.12 -24.89 -14.48
C TYR A 112 -9.12 -23.75 -15.49
N THR A 113 -8.77 -24.04 -16.73
CA THR A 113 -8.88 -23.11 -17.87
C THR A 113 -9.85 -23.69 -18.87
N ASN A 114 -10.89 -22.93 -19.23
CA ASN A 114 -12.00 -23.39 -20.08
C ASN A 114 -12.52 -24.77 -19.64
N GLU A 115 -12.81 -24.90 -18.34
CA GLU A 115 -13.36 -26.12 -17.70
C GLU A 115 -12.42 -27.33 -17.66
N THR A 116 -11.21 -27.22 -18.22
CA THR A 116 -10.19 -28.26 -18.17
C THR A 116 -9.23 -28.01 -17.01
N TYR A 117 -8.93 -29.04 -16.20
CA TYR A 117 -7.92 -28.95 -15.15
C TYR A 117 -6.55 -28.64 -15.76
N THR A 118 -5.82 -27.70 -15.15
CA THR A 118 -4.51 -27.25 -15.65
C THR A 118 -3.39 -27.48 -14.65
N SER A 119 -3.59 -27.11 -13.39
CA SER A 119 -2.58 -27.23 -12.36
C SER A 119 -3.19 -27.14 -10.96
N THR A 120 -2.41 -27.50 -9.95
CA THR A 120 -2.67 -27.14 -8.56
C THR A 120 -1.58 -26.18 -8.09
N ILE A 121 -1.96 -24.99 -7.65
CA ILE A 121 -1.06 -23.97 -7.12
C ILE A 121 -1.16 -23.90 -5.59
N ARG A 122 -0.16 -23.30 -4.95
CA ARG A 122 -0.21 -22.94 -3.53
C ARG A 122 -0.35 -21.43 -3.40
N GLU A 123 -1.48 -20.98 -2.85
CA GLU A 123 -1.78 -19.57 -2.59
C GLU A 123 -1.70 -19.29 -1.09
N TYR A 124 -1.24 -18.11 -0.69
CA TYR A 124 -1.13 -17.74 0.72
C TYR A 124 -2.34 -16.94 1.21
N TYR A 125 -3.40 -16.89 0.41
CA TYR A 125 -4.64 -16.21 0.72
C TYR A 125 -5.81 -16.80 -0.07
N VAL A 126 -7.03 -16.52 0.40
CA VAL A 126 -8.26 -16.68 -0.38
C VAL A 126 -8.97 -15.33 -0.49
N GLU A 127 -9.61 -15.07 -1.64
CA GLU A 127 -10.23 -13.79 -1.96
C GLU A 127 -11.75 -13.82 -1.70
N PHE A 128 -12.29 -12.74 -1.13
CA PHE A 128 -13.73 -12.50 -0.99
C PHE A 128 -14.08 -11.15 -1.60
N PHE A 129 -15.10 -11.09 -2.44
CA PHE A 129 -15.42 -9.90 -3.23
C PHE A 129 -16.67 -9.19 -2.75
N PHE A 130 -16.72 -7.89 -2.99
CA PHE A 130 -17.87 -7.04 -2.71
C PHE A 130 -17.97 -5.90 -3.73
N ASP A 131 -19.17 -5.36 -3.91
CA ASP A 131 -19.39 -4.18 -4.76
C ASP A 131 -19.07 -2.91 -3.99
N ARG A 132 -18.15 -2.08 -4.50
CA ARG A 132 -17.78 -0.81 -3.85
C ARG A 132 -18.81 0.30 -4.02
N GLU A 133 -19.75 0.17 -4.96
CA GLU A 133 -20.86 1.13 -5.05
C GLU A 133 -21.85 0.96 -3.88
N ASP A 134 -21.88 -0.21 -3.25
CA ASP A 134 -22.62 -0.43 -2.01
C ASP A 134 -21.74 -0.05 -0.81
N ASN A 135 -21.97 1.14 -0.26
CA ASN A 135 -21.22 1.69 0.87
C ASN A 135 -21.30 0.83 2.14
N THR A 136 -22.24 -0.11 2.22
CA THR A 136 -22.36 -1.04 3.36
C THR A 136 -21.65 -2.36 3.12
N ALA A 137 -21.19 -2.60 1.89
CA ALA A 137 -20.80 -3.93 1.44
C ALA A 137 -19.55 -4.47 2.15
N LEU A 138 -18.53 -3.62 2.30
CA LEU A 138 -17.30 -3.98 3.01
C LEU A 138 -17.60 -4.39 4.46
N ASN A 139 -18.31 -3.52 5.19
CA ASN A 139 -18.64 -3.76 6.59
C ASN A 139 -19.56 -4.96 6.76
N THR A 140 -20.49 -5.17 5.84
CA THR A 140 -21.34 -6.37 5.82
C THR A 140 -20.50 -7.63 5.69
N LEU A 141 -19.58 -7.68 4.72
CA LEU A 141 -18.74 -8.85 4.49
C LEU A 141 -17.79 -9.12 5.67
N LEU A 142 -17.13 -8.08 6.21
CA LEU A 142 -16.27 -8.20 7.40
C LEU A 142 -17.04 -8.72 8.61
N THR A 143 -18.24 -8.18 8.85
CA THR A 143 -19.11 -8.63 9.95
C THR A 143 -19.50 -10.10 9.82
N GLN A 144 -19.80 -10.58 8.61
CA GLN A 144 -20.09 -12.01 8.40
C GLN A 144 -18.87 -12.89 8.66
N LEU A 145 -17.67 -12.46 8.23
CA LEU A 145 -16.42 -13.19 8.48
C LEU A 145 -16.08 -13.22 9.97
N GLU A 146 -16.23 -12.10 10.69
CA GLU A 146 -16.01 -12.06 12.13
C GLU A 146 -17.01 -12.91 12.90
N ARG A 147 -18.29 -12.92 12.50
CA ARG A 147 -19.30 -13.80 13.09
C ARG A 147 -18.94 -15.28 12.87
N LEU A 148 -18.42 -15.64 11.70
CA LEU A 148 -17.90 -16.98 11.42
C LEU A 148 -16.73 -17.33 12.35
N PHE A 149 -15.73 -16.45 12.48
CA PHE A 149 -14.57 -16.66 13.34
C PHE A 149 -14.96 -16.77 14.83
N SER A 150 -15.95 -16.00 15.26
CA SER A 150 -16.51 -16.07 16.62
C SER A 150 -17.15 -17.43 16.90
N LEU A 151 -17.99 -17.94 15.99
CA LEU A 151 -18.59 -19.28 16.13
C LEU A 151 -17.54 -20.40 16.14
N LEU A 152 -16.45 -20.21 15.40
CA LEU A 152 -15.32 -21.15 15.34
C LEU A 152 -14.29 -20.94 16.46
N LYS A 153 -14.48 -19.94 17.34
CA LYS A 153 -13.57 -19.58 18.44
C LYS A 153 -12.13 -19.29 18.00
N LEU A 154 -11.97 -18.62 16.86
CA LEU A 154 -10.64 -18.38 16.27
C LEU A 154 -9.94 -17.11 16.78
N GLY A 155 -10.59 -16.35 17.67
CA GLY A 155 -10.11 -15.05 18.12
C GLY A 155 -10.26 -13.96 17.06
N LYS A 156 -9.70 -12.77 17.34
CA LYS A 156 -9.77 -11.62 16.45
C LYS A 156 -8.80 -11.78 15.28
N LYS A 157 -9.33 -11.87 14.06
CA LYS A 157 -8.56 -11.99 12.80
C LYS A 157 -8.68 -10.76 11.90
N ILE A 158 -9.55 -9.83 12.26
CA ILE A 158 -9.85 -8.63 11.49
C ILE A 158 -9.48 -7.44 12.38
N ALA A 159 -8.57 -6.59 11.90
CA ALA A 159 -8.21 -5.37 12.62
C ALA A 159 -9.35 -4.34 12.55
N ALA A 160 -9.45 -3.48 13.56
CA ALA A 160 -10.56 -2.53 13.66
C ALA A 160 -10.57 -1.50 12.50
N ASP A 161 -9.39 -1.19 11.98
CA ASP A 161 -9.20 -0.32 10.82
C ASP A 161 -9.80 -0.88 9.53
N GLN A 162 -10.07 -2.18 9.45
CA GLN A 162 -10.75 -2.77 8.29
C GLN A 162 -12.24 -2.40 8.26
N TYR A 163 -12.87 -2.17 9.43
CA TYR A 163 -14.28 -1.76 9.56
C TYR A 163 -14.49 -0.26 9.33
N ALA A 164 -13.41 0.51 9.28
CA ALA A 164 -13.47 1.93 9.07
C ALA A 164 -13.83 2.22 7.61
N GLN A 165 -15.11 2.47 7.37
CA GLN A 165 -15.58 3.44 6.39
C GLN A 165 -16.64 4.36 7.02
N GLN A 166 -16.17 5.28 7.86
CA GLN A 166 -16.75 6.62 8.01
C GLN A 166 -15.73 7.56 8.68
N GLU A 167 -15.15 8.43 7.84
CA GLU A 167 -14.49 9.74 8.03
C GLU A 167 -13.54 9.87 6.81
N ASN A 168 -13.83 10.60 5.72
CA ASN A 168 -14.67 11.78 5.52
C ASN A 168 -15.40 11.75 4.16
N ILE A 169 -16.74 11.69 4.18
CA ILE A 169 -17.61 12.39 3.21
C ILE A 169 -18.79 13.08 3.95
N ALA A 170 -19.05 12.78 5.23
CA ALA A 170 -20.21 13.34 5.96
C ALA A 170 -19.89 14.10 7.27
N SER A 171 -18.63 14.18 7.72
CA SER A 171 -18.21 14.96 8.90
C SER A 171 -17.33 16.18 8.59
N GLU A 172 -16.96 16.41 7.34
CA GLU A 172 -16.34 17.67 6.86
C GLU A 172 -17.39 18.75 6.48
N LYS A 173 -18.58 18.71 7.09
CA LYS A 173 -19.60 19.78 6.95
C LYS A 173 -19.69 20.73 8.13
N THR A 174 -18.77 20.66 9.07
CA THR A 174 -18.67 21.68 10.13
C THR A 174 -17.23 22.19 10.14
N ASP A 175 -17.10 23.46 9.76
CA ASP A 175 -15.88 24.26 9.55
C ASP A 175 -15.22 24.24 8.16
N ILE A 176 -15.92 23.77 7.11
CA ILE A 176 -15.70 24.30 5.76
C ILE A 176 -16.72 25.40 5.54
N GLN A 177 -16.31 26.66 5.67
CA GLN A 177 -17.04 27.72 4.99
C GLN A 177 -16.94 27.44 3.50
N GLU A 178 -18.08 27.13 2.90
CA GLU A 178 -18.25 26.88 1.48
C GLU A 178 -17.90 28.16 0.70
N VAL A 179 -16.62 28.33 0.36
CA VAL A 179 -16.22 29.30 -0.65
C VAL A 179 -16.46 28.63 -2.00
N LYS A 180 -17.47 29.12 -2.73
CA LYS A 180 -17.70 28.80 -4.14
C LYS A 180 -16.37 28.87 -4.91
N SER A 181 -15.87 27.72 -5.33
CA SER A 181 -14.71 27.60 -6.21
C SER A 181 -15.08 28.07 -7.62
N THR A 182 -14.81 29.33 -7.92
CA THR A 182 -14.64 29.81 -9.29
C THR A 182 -13.26 29.40 -9.80
N GLY A 183 -13.21 28.32 -10.60
CA GLY A 183 -12.05 27.90 -11.38
C GLY A 183 -11.84 26.39 -11.34
N ILE A 184 -12.35 25.67 -12.34
CA ILE A 184 -12.16 24.22 -12.47
C ILE A 184 -10.71 24.00 -12.91
N VAL A 185 -9.84 23.56 -12.01
CA VAL A 185 -8.53 22.99 -12.36
C VAL A 185 -8.72 21.48 -12.47
N THR A 186 -8.42 20.90 -13.63
CA THR A 186 -8.48 19.44 -13.80
C THR A 186 -7.27 18.75 -13.15
N VAL A 187 -7.35 17.44 -12.90
CA VAL A 187 -6.22 16.68 -12.35
C VAL A 187 -4.98 16.76 -13.25
N ASP A 188 -5.16 16.69 -14.57
CA ASP A 188 -4.06 16.77 -15.52
C ASP A 188 -3.43 18.17 -15.58
N GLU A 189 -4.24 19.23 -15.50
CA GLU A 189 -3.74 20.61 -15.38
C GLU A 189 -2.93 20.82 -14.11
N LEU A 190 -3.41 20.31 -12.98
CA LEU A 190 -2.68 20.40 -11.71
C LEU A 190 -1.33 19.66 -11.80
N ILE A 191 -1.33 18.44 -12.31
CA ILE A 191 -0.09 17.65 -12.50
C ILE A 191 0.88 18.39 -13.43
N SER A 192 0.40 18.97 -14.54
CA SER A 192 1.25 19.78 -15.43
C SER A 192 1.90 20.94 -14.68
N LYS A 193 1.13 21.67 -13.87
CA LYS A 193 1.66 22.77 -13.05
C LYS A 193 2.68 22.29 -12.01
N CYS A 194 2.46 21.13 -11.39
CA CYS A 194 3.45 20.53 -10.48
C CYS A 194 4.76 20.20 -11.20
N ILE A 195 4.68 19.60 -12.39
CA ILE A 195 5.85 19.25 -13.22
C ILE A 195 6.62 20.52 -13.59
N ASP A 196 5.91 21.57 -14.02
CA ASP A 196 6.52 22.86 -14.37
C ASP A 196 7.18 23.52 -13.15
N ALA A 197 6.50 23.50 -11.99
CA ALA A 197 7.03 24.03 -10.74
C ALA A 197 8.29 23.30 -10.26
N GLN A 198 8.45 22.01 -10.59
CA GLN A 198 9.64 21.21 -10.28
C GLN A 198 10.81 21.44 -11.25
N GLY A 199 10.62 22.21 -12.32
CA GLY A 199 11.64 22.51 -13.33
C GLY A 199 11.35 21.93 -14.72
N GLY A 200 10.17 21.34 -14.92
CA GLY A 200 9.66 20.90 -16.23
C GLY A 200 10.00 19.45 -16.60
N ALA A 201 9.25 18.92 -17.57
CA ALA A 201 9.30 17.52 -17.95
C ALA A 201 10.67 17.06 -18.50
N GLU A 202 11.34 17.90 -19.28
CA GLU A 202 12.66 17.57 -19.85
C GLU A 202 13.72 17.43 -18.76
N LEU A 203 13.73 18.35 -17.79
CA LEU A 203 14.66 18.32 -16.68
C LEU A 203 14.42 17.08 -15.81
N LEU A 204 13.17 16.80 -15.42
CA LEU A 204 12.83 15.62 -14.63
C LEU A 204 13.26 14.32 -15.32
N ARG A 205 13.02 14.20 -16.64
CA ARG A 205 13.45 13.04 -17.43
C ARG A 205 14.97 12.89 -17.50
N SER A 206 15.72 13.99 -17.39
CA SER A 206 17.18 13.98 -17.45
C SER A 206 17.85 13.50 -16.15
N ILE A 207 17.12 13.43 -15.04
CA ILE A 207 17.67 13.09 -13.72
C ILE A 207 18.11 11.62 -13.70
N LYS A 208 19.40 11.41 -13.47
CA LYS A 208 20.03 10.09 -13.32
C LYS A 208 20.48 9.84 -11.89
N THR A 209 20.91 10.88 -11.21
CA THR A 209 21.45 10.81 -9.85
C THR A 209 21.03 12.03 -9.04
N MET A 210 21.01 11.88 -7.73
CA MET A 210 20.93 12.99 -6.78
C MET A 210 21.96 12.77 -5.68
N LYS A 211 22.54 13.86 -5.17
CA LYS A 211 23.43 13.86 -4.02
C LYS A 211 23.04 14.98 -3.08
N GLY A 212 23.09 14.73 -1.79
CA GLY A 212 22.86 15.75 -0.78
C GLY A 212 23.67 15.53 0.47
N GLU A 213 24.07 16.63 1.11
CA GLU A 213 24.61 16.64 2.46
C GLU A 213 23.73 17.53 3.33
N GLY A 214 23.56 17.14 4.58
CA GLY A 214 22.58 17.79 5.44
C GLY A 214 22.69 17.41 6.89
N LEU A 215 21.71 17.89 7.65
CA LEU A 215 21.57 17.62 9.08
C LEU A 215 20.23 16.93 9.32
N MET A 216 20.29 15.80 10.02
CA MET A 216 19.13 15.11 10.54
C MET A 216 18.99 15.42 12.04
N GLN A 217 17.80 15.83 12.48
CA GLN A 217 17.49 15.91 13.91
C GLN A 217 16.69 14.69 14.32
N ALA A 218 17.18 13.94 15.30
CA ALA A 218 16.49 12.78 15.85
C ALA A 218 16.81 12.64 17.34
N GLN A 219 15.80 12.42 18.18
CA GLN A 219 15.98 12.19 19.62
C GLN A 219 16.79 13.29 20.34
N GLY A 220 16.65 14.55 19.91
CA GLY A 220 17.40 15.69 20.45
C GLY A 220 18.85 15.79 19.99
N MET A 221 19.29 14.92 19.07
CA MET A 221 20.63 14.95 18.47
C MET A 221 20.59 15.52 17.05
N THR A 222 21.60 16.33 16.73
CA THR A 222 21.91 16.77 15.35
C THR A 222 22.96 15.84 14.76
N ILE A 223 22.62 15.20 13.63
CA ILE A 223 23.41 14.13 13.01
C ILE A 223 23.72 14.53 11.57
N PRO A 224 25.00 14.70 11.18
CA PRO A 224 25.37 14.88 9.79
C PRO A 224 24.92 13.70 8.93
N ALA A 225 24.32 14.00 7.78
CA ALA A 225 23.78 13.02 6.85
C ALA A 225 24.35 13.24 5.46
N LYS A 226 24.73 12.15 4.79
CA LYS A 226 25.04 12.13 3.35
C LYS A 226 24.08 11.21 2.63
N LEU A 227 23.52 11.68 1.53
CA LEU A 227 22.54 10.96 0.75
C LEU A 227 23.03 10.84 -0.70
N SER A 228 22.87 9.66 -1.27
CA SER A 228 23.21 9.36 -2.67
C SER A 228 22.11 8.53 -3.30
N PHE A 229 21.69 8.93 -4.48
CA PHE A 229 20.59 8.32 -5.21
C PHE A 229 20.99 8.04 -6.65
N LEU A 230 20.55 6.89 -7.16
CA LEU A 230 20.68 6.47 -8.55
C LEU A 230 19.32 6.03 -9.06
N GLN A 231 18.82 6.72 -10.09
CA GLN A 231 17.47 6.59 -10.63
C GLN A 231 17.10 5.12 -10.89
N ASN A 232 16.00 4.68 -10.30
CA ASN A 232 15.46 3.32 -10.39
C ASN A 232 16.43 2.20 -9.98
N SER A 233 17.53 2.51 -9.26
CA SER A 233 18.57 1.54 -8.94
C SER A 233 18.88 1.47 -7.45
N GLY A 234 19.13 2.61 -6.80
CA GLY A 234 19.60 2.60 -5.42
C GLY A 234 19.55 3.94 -4.70
N MET A 235 19.39 3.88 -3.39
CA MET A 235 19.47 4.97 -2.44
C MET A 235 20.36 4.55 -1.28
N ARG A 236 21.22 5.45 -0.84
CA ARG A 236 22.10 5.27 0.32
C ARG A 236 22.05 6.50 1.20
N MET A 237 21.96 6.28 2.50
CA MET A 237 22.06 7.30 3.54
C MET A 237 23.12 6.88 4.54
N ASP A 238 24.11 7.76 4.75
CA ASP A 238 25.15 7.64 5.76
C ASP A 238 24.90 8.68 6.86
N LEU A 239 24.76 8.24 8.10
CA LEU A 239 24.56 9.06 9.29
C LEU A 239 25.79 9.01 10.18
N GLU A 240 26.40 10.16 10.45
CA GLU A 240 27.60 10.25 11.28
C GLU A 240 27.24 10.40 12.76
N ILE A 241 27.35 9.31 13.53
CA ILE A 241 27.03 9.29 14.96
C ILE A 241 28.30 8.89 15.72
N GLN A 242 28.79 9.77 16.61
CA GLN A 242 29.98 9.53 17.43
C GLN A 242 31.22 9.13 16.59
N GLY A 243 31.43 9.78 15.44
CA GLY A 243 32.55 9.50 14.53
C GLY A 243 32.46 8.17 13.78
N ARG A 244 31.27 7.53 13.75
CA ARG A 244 31.01 6.29 13.01
C ARG A 244 29.89 6.50 11.99
N SER A 245 30.08 5.97 10.78
CA SER A 245 29.02 5.95 9.77
C SER A 245 27.99 4.86 10.09
N ASN A 246 26.72 5.24 10.14
CA ASN A 246 25.56 4.35 10.26
C ASN A 246 24.81 4.41 8.93
N ILE A 247 24.70 3.26 8.27
CA ILE A 247 24.37 3.20 6.85
C ILE A 247 23.02 2.54 6.66
N THR A 248 22.17 3.14 5.83
CA THR A 248 20.98 2.50 5.27
C THR A 248 21.10 2.51 3.75
N VAL A 249 20.87 1.35 3.12
CA VAL A 249 20.84 1.23 1.66
C VAL A 249 19.57 0.51 1.24
N THR A 250 18.93 1.06 0.21
CA THR A 250 17.85 0.42 -0.53
C THR A 250 18.27 0.32 -1.98
N SER A 251 18.15 -0.85 -2.60
CA SER A 251 18.43 -1.05 -4.03
C SER A 251 17.46 -2.05 -4.63
N ILE A 252 17.49 -2.19 -5.95
CA ILE A 252 16.75 -3.24 -6.68
C ILE A 252 17.07 -4.67 -6.21
N THR A 253 18.20 -4.87 -5.52
CA THR A 253 18.62 -6.18 -4.99
C THR A 253 18.19 -6.42 -3.53
N GLY A 254 17.66 -5.38 -2.86
CA GLY A 254 17.18 -5.46 -1.48
C GLY A 254 17.55 -4.24 -0.64
N CYS A 255 17.15 -4.27 0.63
CA CYS A 255 17.42 -3.23 1.62
C CYS A 255 18.25 -3.79 2.78
N TRP A 256 19.25 -3.03 3.24
CA TRP A 256 20.09 -3.39 4.37
C TRP A 256 20.52 -2.17 5.20
N THR A 257 20.87 -2.43 6.45
CA THR A 257 21.39 -1.43 7.39
C THR A 257 22.72 -1.90 8.01
N LEU A 258 23.59 -0.96 8.36
CA LEU A 258 24.78 -1.18 9.18
C LEU A 258 24.87 -0.06 10.21
N PHE A 259 24.39 -0.29 11.42
CA PHE A 259 24.37 0.67 12.52
C PHE A 259 25.31 0.24 13.65
N PRO A 260 26.62 0.60 13.61
CA PRO A 260 27.57 0.32 14.68
C PRO A 260 27.14 0.87 16.05
N VAL A 261 26.37 1.97 16.08
CA VAL A 261 25.83 2.53 17.33
C VAL A 261 24.83 1.58 18.01
N ARG A 262 24.19 0.69 17.23
CA ARG A 262 23.32 -0.39 17.73
C ARG A 262 24.06 -1.73 17.86
N GLY A 263 25.39 -1.72 17.84
CA GLY A 263 26.22 -2.92 17.98
C GLY A 263 26.28 -3.81 16.74
N GLN A 264 25.74 -3.38 15.59
CA GLN A 264 25.86 -4.15 14.35
C GLN A 264 27.33 -4.19 13.89
N ARG A 265 27.87 -5.40 13.71
CA ARG A 265 29.23 -5.63 13.19
C ARG A 265 29.28 -5.91 11.69
N ARG A 266 28.14 -6.20 11.08
CA ARG A 266 27.97 -6.56 9.66
C ARG A 266 26.60 -6.08 9.17
N PRO A 267 26.40 -5.88 7.85
CA PRO A 267 25.13 -5.39 7.35
C PRO A 267 23.99 -6.39 7.55
N VAL A 268 22.87 -5.90 8.06
CA VAL A 268 21.64 -6.65 8.35
C VAL A 268 20.58 -6.31 7.31
N ASN A 269 19.98 -7.32 6.69
CA ASN A 269 18.91 -7.10 5.72
C ASN A 269 17.64 -6.64 6.42
N ALA A 270 16.89 -5.74 5.78
CA ALA A 270 15.52 -5.46 6.17
C ALA A 270 14.62 -6.67 5.90
N ASP A 271 13.44 -6.69 6.52
CA ASP A 271 12.41 -7.68 6.17
C ASP A 271 11.90 -7.47 4.73
N ALA A 272 11.28 -8.51 4.17
CA ALA A 272 10.86 -8.51 2.78
C ALA A 272 9.80 -7.45 2.45
N ILE A 273 8.97 -7.05 3.43
CA ILE A 273 7.94 -6.04 3.21
C ILE A 273 8.59 -4.67 3.12
N VAL A 274 9.47 -4.33 4.08
CA VAL A 274 10.25 -3.08 4.05
C VAL A 274 11.11 -2.99 2.80
N ALA A 275 11.77 -4.09 2.40
CA ALA A 275 12.56 -4.11 1.17
C ALA A 275 11.70 -3.80 -0.07
N ARG A 276 10.50 -4.39 -0.17
CA ARG A 276 9.56 -4.13 -1.27
C ARG A 276 9.03 -2.70 -1.27
N GLU A 277 8.64 -2.18 -0.10
CA GLU A 277 8.18 -0.80 0.05
C GLU A 277 9.29 0.20 -0.32
N GLY A 278 10.54 -0.11 0.04
CA GLY A 278 11.69 0.72 -0.30
C GLY A 278 11.96 0.84 -1.82
N LEU A 279 11.64 -0.18 -2.61
CA LEU A 279 11.80 -0.14 -4.07
C LEU A 279 10.98 0.98 -4.72
N GLU A 280 9.85 1.33 -4.11
CA GLU A 280 8.97 2.40 -4.62
C GLU A 280 9.56 3.80 -4.44
N GLU A 281 10.58 3.96 -3.58
CA GLU A 281 11.26 5.24 -3.35
C GLU A 281 12.50 5.42 -4.26
N LEU A 282 12.80 4.46 -5.15
CA LEU A 282 13.94 4.53 -6.06
C LEU A 282 13.70 5.39 -7.31
N ASP A 283 12.45 5.82 -7.54
CA ASP A 283 12.11 6.75 -8.61
C ASP A 283 12.27 8.20 -8.15
N LEU A 284 13.34 8.83 -8.59
CA LEU A 284 13.70 10.21 -8.23
C LEU A 284 12.84 11.27 -8.95
N THR A 285 12.00 10.85 -9.91
CA THR A 285 11.08 11.75 -10.61
C THR A 285 9.70 11.84 -9.93
N GLY A 286 9.50 11.05 -8.88
CA GLY A 286 8.30 11.10 -8.04
C GLY A 286 7.05 10.51 -8.69
N ASP A 287 5.94 10.58 -7.95
CA ASP A 287 4.70 9.86 -8.27
C ASP A 287 3.87 10.46 -9.41
N LEU A 288 4.05 11.76 -9.69
CA LEU A 288 3.25 12.53 -10.65
C LEU A 288 3.84 12.57 -12.05
N PHE A 289 5.17 12.66 -12.17
CA PHE A 289 5.83 12.70 -13.47
C PHE A 289 5.60 11.38 -14.21
N GLU A 290 5.08 11.45 -15.44
CA GLU A 290 4.76 10.27 -16.27
C GLU A 290 3.94 9.19 -15.53
N TYR A 291 3.05 9.62 -14.63
CA TYR A 291 2.27 8.74 -13.75
C TYR A 291 1.55 7.61 -14.53
N ASN A 292 0.98 7.91 -15.70
CA ASN A 292 0.31 6.94 -16.56
C ASN A 292 1.27 5.86 -17.09
N THR A 293 2.45 6.25 -17.57
CA THR A 293 3.49 5.32 -18.07
C THR A 293 4.01 4.41 -16.96
N LYS A 294 4.13 4.95 -15.74
CA LYS A 294 4.51 4.21 -14.53
C LYS A 294 3.41 3.26 -14.04
N GLY A 295 2.18 3.41 -14.52
CA GLY A 295 1.01 2.64 -14.10
C GLY A 295 0.37 3.14 -12.81
N ASN A 296 0.66 4.38 -12.41
CA ASN A 296 0.02 5.05 -11.30
C ASN A 296 -1.35 5.60 -11.76
N LYS A 297 -2.27 5.77 -10.81
CA LYS A 297 -3.53 6.50 -11.00
C LYS A 297 -3.56 7.68 -10.06
N VAL A 298 -3.96 8.85 -10.55
CA VAL A 298 -4.05 10.07 -9.75
C VAL A 298 -5.48 10.58 -9.77
N GLU A 299 -6.03 10.85 -8.59
CA GLU A 299 -7.37 11.38 -8.39
C GLU A 299 -7.26 12.71 -7.61
N LEU A 300 -7.87 13.78 -8.13
CA LEU A 300 -7.98 15.05 -7.39
C LEU A 300 -9.18 14.95 -6.43
N LEU A 301 -8.90 15.02 -5.13
CA LEU A 301 -9.92 14.94 -4.08
C LEU A 301 -10.56 16.31 -3.76
N GLY A 302 -9.88 17.40 -4.12
CA GLY A 302 -10.35 18.77 -3.87
C GLY A 302 -9.27 19.65 -3.30
N LYS A 303 -9.67 20.72 -2.62
CA LYS A 303 -8.77 21.57 -1.84
C LYS A 303 -8.99 21.33 -0.35
N GLU A 304 -7.92 21.37 0.41
CA GLU A 304 -7.94 21.36 1.88
C GLU A 304 -6.95 22.40 2.42
N MET A 305 -7.21 22.88 3.63
CA MET A 305 -6.33 23.86 4.29
C MET A 305 -5.32 23.12 5.16
N LEU A 306 -4.05 23.45 4.99
CA LEU A 306 -2.97 22.98 5.85
C LEU A 306 -2.15 24.17 6.36
N ASP A 307 -2.03 24.31 7.68
CA ASP A 307 -1.25 25.37 8.34
C ASP A 307 -1.60 26.79 7.82
N GLY A 308 -2.89 27.02 7.55
CA GLY A 308 -3.42 28.28 7.03
C GLY A 308 -3.17 28.53 5.53
N LYS A 309 -2.71 27.51 4.79
CA LYS A 309 -2.49 27.58 3.34
C LYS A 309 -3.43 26.64 2.59
N ASP A 310 -3.94 27.10 1.45
CA ASP A 310 -4.72 26.26 0.55
C ASP A 310 -3.82 25.23 -0.14
N ASN A 311 -4.25 23.97 -0.13
CA ASN A 311 -3.58 22.87 -0.79
C ASN A 311 -4.56 22.08 -1.64
N TYR A 312 -4.15 21.60 -2.81
CA TYR A 312 -4.85 20.55 -3.54
C TYR A 312 -4.50 19.19 -2.95
N SER A 313 -5.49 18.33 -2.80
CA SER A 313 -5.33 16.97 -2.28
C SER A 313 -5.39 15.95 -3.40
N LEU A 314 -4.29 15.24 -3.64
CA LEU A 314 -4.19 14.18 -4.64
C LEU A 314 -4.14 12.82 -3.96
N LYS A 315 -4.99 11.90 -4.42
CA LYS A 315 -4.85 10.47 -4.12
C LYS A 315 -4.15 9.78 -5.27
N ILE A 316 -2.99 9.22 -4.98
CA ILE A 316 -2.19 8.47 -5.93
C ILE A 316 -2.24 6.99 -5.56
N THR A 317 -2.66 6.15 -6.50
CA THR A 317 -2.56 4.70 -6.39
C THR A 317 -1.40 4.25 -7.27
N ARG A 318 -0.28 3.85 -6.66
CA ARG A 318 0.89 3.35 -7.39
C ARG A 318 0.56 2.03 -8.08
N LYS A 319 1.35 1.66 -9.10
CA LYS A 319 1.25 0.35 -9.79
C LYS A 319 1.27 -0.85 -8.83
N SER A 320 1.96 -0.73 -7.70
CA SER A 320 2.03 -1.75 -6.65
C SER A 320 0.72 -1.91 -5.85
N GLY A 321 -0.18 -0.93 -5.92
CA GLY A 321 -1.38 -0.82 -5.07
C GLY A 321 -1.19 0.07 -3.85
N THR A 322 0.01 0.59 -3.61
CA THR A 322 0.29 1.56 -2.54
C THR A 322 -0.50 2.84 -2.76
N ILE A 323 -1.21 3.30 -1.72
CA ILE A 323 -1.93 4.57 -1.74
C ILE A 323 -1.10 5.65 -1.07
N VAL A 324 -0.92 6.74 -1.78
CA VAL A 324 -0.27 7.96 -1.33
C VAL A 324 -1.31 9.09 -1.36
N LEU A 325 -1.47 9.80 -0.25
CA LEU A 325 -2.16 11.11 -0.26
C LEU A 325 -1.08 12.18 -0.32
N LEU A 326 -1.13 13.02 -1.36
CA LEU A 326 -0.16 14.07 -1.62
C LEU A 326 -0.87 15.42 -1.63
N LEU A 327 -0.46 16.30 -0.73
CA LEU A 327 -0.91 17.68 -0.69
C LEU A 327 0.04 18.55 -1.51
N ILE A 328 -0.54 19.40 -2.34
CA ILE A 328 0.15 20.33 -3.23
C ILE A 328 -0.25 21.75 -2.84
N ASP A 329 0.70 22.60 -2.50
CA ASP A 329 0.42 24.01 -2.20
C ASP A 329 -0.22 24.71 -3.41
N ALA A 330 -1.37 25.34 -3.21
CA ALA A 330 -2.19 25.83 -4.31
C ALA A 330 -1.62 27.08 -5.01
N HIS A 331 -0.60 27.72 -4.43
CA HIS A 331 0.06 28.90 -4.99
C HIS A 331 1.33 28.53 -5.75
N THR A 332 2.13 27.62 -5.19
CA THR A 332 3.44 27.24 -5.73
C THR A 332 3.41 25.98 -6.57
N PHE A 333 2.36 25.16 -6.45
CA PHE A 333 2.24 23.84 -7.06
C PHE A 333 3.33 22.84 -6.65
N LEU A 334 3.97 23.08 -5.51
CA LEU A 334 4.96 22.19 -4.91
C LEU A 334 4.32 21.33 -3.82
N ALA A 335 4.82 20.11 -3.63
CA ALA A 335 4.28 19.22 -2.60
C ALA A 335 4.50 19.80 -1.20
N SER A 336 3.48 19.83 -0.36
CA SER A 336 3.58 20.29 1.03
C SER A 336 3.59 19.13 2.02
N ARG A 337 2.89 18.04 1.70
CA ARG A 337 2.81 16.86 2.56
C ARG A 337 2.53 15.59 1.79
N ARG A 338 3.17 14.48 2.17
CA ARG A 338 2.89 13.13 1.71
C ARG A 338 2.46 12.26 2.88
N THR A 339 1.40 11.49 2.69
CA THR A 339 0.93 10.48 3.66
C THR A 339 0.88 9.13 2.98
N ILE A 340 1.53 8.14 3.61
CA ILE A 340 1.63 6.76 3.13
C ILE A 340 1.51 5.80 4.30
N HIS A 341 0.89 4.64 4.10
CA HIS A 341 0.93 3.56 5.08
C HIS A 341 2.17 2.70 4.80
N LYS A 342 3.06 2.59 5.77
CA LYS A 342 4.27 1.75 5.69
C LYS A 342 4.28 0.70 6.77
N THR A 343 5.05 -0.35 6.55
CA THR A 343 5.32 -1.36 7.57
C THR A 343 6.57 -0.98 8.33
N ILE A 344 6.44 -0.64 9.61
CA ILE A 344 7.56 -0.29 10.48
C ILE A 344 7.61 -1.32 11.59
N GLU A 345 8.71 -2.07 11.70
CA GLU A 345 8.88 -3.14 12.70
C GLU A 345 7.71 -4.14 12.71
N GLY A 346 7.20 -4.48 11.52
CA GLY A 346 6.08 -5.40 11.35
C GLY A 346 4.70 -4.82 11.68
N LYS A 347 4.58 -3.51 11.95
CA LYS A 347 3.30 -2.82 12.19
C LYS A 347 2.98 -1.85 11.06
N PHE A 348 1.75 -1.92 10.55
CA PHE A 348 1.23 -0.90 9.66
C PHE A 348 1.10 0.43 10.40
N THR A 349 1.84 1.42 9.91
CA THR A 349 1.95 2.74 10.51
C THR A 349 1.71 3.80 9.44
N LYS A 350 0.86 4.77 9.74
CA LYS A 350 0.69 5.98 8.92
C LYS A 350 1.96 6.83 9.05
N GLN A 351 2.71 6.94 7.97
CA GLN A 351 3.87 7.82 7.87
C GLN A 351 3.44 9.12 7.17
N ILE A 352 3.74 10.24 7.81
CA ILE A 352 3.51 11.58 7.26
C ILE A 352 4.86 12.24 7.06
N GLU A 353 5.06 12.78 5.87
CA GLU A 353 6.24 13.56 5.49
C GLU A 353 5.76 14.95 5.11
N THR A 354 6.23 15.97 5.82
CA THR A 354 5.96 17.37 5.48
C THR A 354 7.20 17.96 4.82
N TYR A 355 7.00 18.66 3.71
CA TYR A 355 8.04 19.27 2.90
C TYR A 355 8.10 20.78 3.12
N GLY A 356 9.31 21.33 3.15
CA GLY A 356 9.53 22.76 3.37
C GLY A 356 10.78 23.29 2.68
N ASP A 357 10.95 24.60 2.81
CA ASP A 357 12.14 25.36 2.39
C ASP A 357 12.60 24.99 0.98
N TYR A 358 11.70 25.09 0.01
CA TYR A 358 12.02 24.75 -1.38
C TYR A 358 13.16 25.61 -1.92
N LYS A 359 14.12 24.95 -2.58
CA LYS A 359 15.29 25.55 -3.21
C LYS A 359 15.40 25.09 -4.66
N LYS A 360 16.23 25.77 -5.44
CA LYS A 360 16.45 25.50 -6.86
C LYS A 360 17.94 25.26 -7.11
N THR A 361 18.25 24.19 -7.81
CA THR A 361 19.62 23.88 -8.29
C THR A 361 20.01 24.79 -9.46
N ALA A 362 21.28 24.77 -9.86
CA ALA A 362 21.76 25.57 -10.99
C ALA A 362 21.13 25.15 -12.33
N GLU A 363 20.82 23.86 -12.47
CA GLU A 363 20.15 23.23 -13.60
C GLU A 363 18.64 23.52 -13.63
N GLY A 364 18.10 24.10 -12.54
CA GLY A 364 16.72 24.55 -12.44
C GLY A 364 15.77 23.59 -11.75
N PHE A 365 16.27 22.48 -11.19
CA PHE A 365 15.43 21.52 -10.45
C PHE A 365 15.06 22.09 -9.09
N VAL A 366 13.76 22.11 -8.81
CA VAL A 366 13.20 22.63 -7.56
C VAL A 366 12.93 21.46 -6.61
N TYR A 367 13.53 21.52 -5.42
CA TYR A 367 13.48 20.46 -4.42
C TYR A 367 13.17 21.01 -3.03
N ALA A 368 12.51 20.22 -2.19
CA ALA A 368 12.33 20.56 -0.78
C ALA A 368 13.68 20.44 -0.07
N SER A 369 14.12 21.48 0.63
CA SER A 369 15.37 21.42 1.40
C SER A 369 15.16 21.10 2.88
N SER A 370 13.91 21.04 3.36
CA SER A 370 13.57 20.55 4.69
C SER A 370 12.43 19.53 4.66
N PHE A 371 12.52 18.55 5.56
CA PHE A 371 11.57 17.45 5.72
C PHE A 371 11.29 17.23 7.20
N TYR A 372 10.03 16.94 7.54
CA TYR A 372 9.62 16.47 8.86
C TYR A 372 8.85 15.16 8.75
N TYR A 373 9.22 14.17 9.56
CA TYR A 373 8.68 12.80 9.52
C TYR A 373 7.89 12.47 10.79
N SER A 374 6.59 12.25 10.67
CA SER A 374 5.71 11.80 11.76
C SER A 374 5.30 10.32 11.56
N PRO A 375 5.23 9.51 12.64
CA PRO A 375 5.29 9.90 14.05
C PRO A 375 6.71 9.98 14.65
N SER A 376 7.76 9.72 13.87
CA SER A 376 9.14 9.66 14.40
C SER A 376 9.65 10.96 15.01
N GLY A 377 9.09 12.10 14.62
CA GLY A 377 9.54 13.43 15.00
C GLY A 377 10.88 13.83 14.38
N MET A 378 11.43 13.04 13.45
CA MET A 378 12.71 13.34 12.81
C MET A 378 12.57 14.49 11.81
N THR A 379 13.59 15.33 11.70
CA THR A 379 13.73 16.27 10.58
C THR A 379 14.97 15.98 9.77
N LEU A 380 14.95 16.30 8.49
CA LEU A 380 16.11 16.32 7.60
C LEU A 380 16.17 17.69 6.93
N SER A 381 17.36 18.27 6.87
CA SER A 381 17.60 19.53 6.15
C SER A 381 18.83 19.42 5.28
N TYR A 382 18.75 19.84 4.02
CA TYR A 382 19.86 19.83 3.08
C TYR A 382 20.66 21.13 3.16
N THR A 383 21.95 20.99 3.41
CA THR A 383 22.96 22.06 3.28
C THR A 383 23.38 22.20 1.83
N THR A 384 23.63 21.07 1.17
CA THR A 384 23.94 20.98 -0.27
C THR A 384 23.06 19.93 -0.92
N PHE A 385 22.69 20.18 -2.17
CA PHE A 385 21.93 19.22 -2.97
C PHE A 385 22.20 19.48 -4.46
N GLY A 386 22.43 18.41 -5.20
CA GLY A 386 22.71 18.45 -6.63
C GLY A 386 22.08 17.26 -7.36
N ILE A 387 21.88 17.44 -8.65
CA ILE A 387 21.39 16.40 -9.57
C ILE A 387 22.47 16.07 -10.59
N ASN A 388 22.43 14.87 -11.16
CA ASN A 388 23.32 14.42 -12.24
C ASN A 388 24.83 14.45 -11.92
N GLU A 389 25.19 14.61 -10.65
CA GLU A 389 26.55 14.36 -10.17
C GLU A 389 26.89 12.87 -10.21
N PRO A 390 28.13 12.47 -10.56
CA PRO A 390 28.52 11.06 -10.60
C PRO A 390 28.29 10.34 -9.26
N VAL A 391 27.59 9.22 -9.30
CA VAL A 391 27.40 8.28 -8.17
C VAL A 391 27.91 6.92 -8.63
N ASP A 392 28.85 6.34 -7.87
CA ASP A 392 29.35 4.99 -8.14
C ASP A 392 28.28 3.95 -7.76
N PRO A 393 27.76 3.14 -8.70
CA PRO A 393 26.77 2.11 -8.39
C PRO A 393 27.24 1.08 -7.34
N ALA A 394 28.56 0.89 -7.19
CA ALA A 394 29.12 -0.06 -6.22
C ALA A 394 28.76 0.28 -4.77
N ILE A 395 28.46 1.56 -4.45
CA ILE A 395 28.12 1.96 -3.08
C ILE A 395 26.79 1.38 -2.58
N PHE A 396 25.95 0.88 -3.50
CA PHE A 396 24.67 0.25 -3.19
C PHE A 396 24.78 -1.27 -3.00
N LEU A 397 25.91 -1.86 -3.38
CA LEU A 397 26.17 -3.28 -3.19
C LEU A 397 26.42 -3.56 -1.70
N LYS A 398 25.89 -4.68 -1.23
CA LYS A 398 26.17 -5.14 0.12
C LYS A 398 27.63 -5.63 0.19
N PRO A 399 28.45 -5.09 1.12
CA PRO A 399 29.86 -5.46 1.25
C PRO A 399 30.07 -6.85 1.88
#